data_AF-A0A060Z624-F1
#
_entry.id   AF-A0A060Z624-F1
#
_cell.length_a   1.000
_cell.length_b   1.000
_cell.length_c   1.000
_cell.angle_alpha   90.00
_cell.angle_beta   90.00
_cell.angle_gamma   90.00
#
_symmetry.space_group_name_H-M   'P 1'
#
loop_
_entity.id
_entity.type
_entity.pdbx_description
1 polymer ?
#
loop_
_entity_poly.entity_id
_entity_poly.type
_entity_poly.pdbx_seq_one_letter_code
_entity_poly.pdbx_strand_id
1 'polypeptide(L)'
;MRLAVFVKPEHESRISHVNTASVKTGLGNTLGNKGAVGVSFLFNSTSFGFVNCHLTSGSEKVVRRNQNFADIVRLLSLGDRQLSAFDVSLRFTHLFWCGDLNYRLDLDVQVRQTRLLFDCAPRK
;
A
#
# COMPACT_ATOMS: atom_id res chain seq x y z
N MET A 1 -8.46 1.66 -5.05
CA MET A 1 -7.54 1.99 -3.93
C MET A 1 -7.69 3.47 -3.63
N ARG A 2 -7.83 3.84 -2.35
CA ARG A 2 -8.04 5.22 -1.89
C ARG A 2 -7.25 5.43 -0.60
N LEU A 3 -6.84 6.66 -0.34
CA LEU A 3 -6.20 7.07 0.91
C LEU A 3 -6.75 8.45 1.27
N ALA A 4 -7.16 8.63 2.51
CA ALA A 4 -7.62 9.90 3.05
C ALA A 4 -6.91 10.13 4.39
N VAL A 5 -6.51 11.37 4.64
CA VAL A 5 -5.89 11.79 5.89
C VAL A 5 -6.81 12.86 6.49
N PHE A 6 -7.20 12.65 7.74
CA PHE A 6 -8.01 13.60 8.51
C PHE A 6 -7.18 14.15 9.66
N VAL A 7 -7.35 15.44 9.93
CA VAL A 7 -6.63 16.15 10.98
C VAL A 7 -7.64 16.82 11.91
N LYS A 8 -7.33 16.87 13.22
CA LYS A 8 -8.15 17.63 14.17
C LYS A 8 -8.06 19.13 13.84
N PRO A 9 -9.15 19.91 14.01
CA PRO A 9 -9.14 21.35 13.72
C PRO A 9 -8.01 22.12 14.42
N GLU A 10 -7.71 21.77 15.68
CA GLU A 10 -6.64 22.39 16.48
C GLU A 10 -5.20 22.19 15.92
N HIS A 11 -5.04 21.34 14.90
CA HIS A 11 -3.77 21.08 14.23
C HIS A 11 -3.71 21.63 12.81
N GLU A 12 -4.79 22.18 12.25
CA GLU A 12 -4.86 22.64 10.87
C GLU A 12 -3.74 23.64 10.52
N SER A 13 -3.50 24.62 11.39
CA SER A 13 -2.46 25.64 11.21
C SER A 13 -1.02 25.09 11.26
N ARG A 14 -0.84 23.84 11.71
CA ARG A 14 0.46 23.16 11.79
C ARG A 14 0.75 22.31 10.55
N ILE A 15 -0.26 22.07 9.71
CA ILE A 15 -0.12 21.28 8.49
C ILE A 15 0.34 22.18 7.35
N SER A 16 1.37 21.77 6.64
CA SER A 16 1.83 22.45 5.42
C SER A 16 2.39 21.46 4.40
N HIS A 17 2.68 21.94 3.19
CA HIS A 17 3.33 21.15 2.13
C HIS A 17 2.60 19.84 1.81
N VAL A 18 1.26 19.88 1.78
CA VAL A 18 0.45 18.73 1.42
C VAL A 18 0.72 18.34 -0.03
N ASN A 19 1.06 17.08 -0.25
CA ASN A 19 1.32 16.52 -1.57
C ASN A 19 0.62 15.16 -1.71
N THR A 20 0.15 14.85 -2.91
CA THR A 20 -0.42 13.54 -3.24
C THR A 20 0.18 13.00 -4.53
N ALA A 21 0.33 11.68 -4.61
CA ALA A 21 0.88 11.01 -5.77
C ALA A 21 0.27 9.61 -5.96
N SER A 22 0.41 9.04 -7.15
CA SER A 22 -0.01 7.65 -7.41
C SER A 22 0.88 6.97 -8.44
N VAL A 23 1.00 5.65 -8.34
CA VAL A 23 1.75 4.81 -9.29
C VAL A 23 0.88 3.62 -9.66
N LYS A 24 0.82 3.29 -10.96
CA LYS A 24 0.21 2.07 -11.48
C LYS A 24 1.30 1.01 -11.68
N THR A 25 1.04 -0.22 -11.25
CA THR A 25 2.00 -1.35 -11.34
C THR A 25 1.41 -2.60 -12.02
N GLY A 26 0.33 -2.38 -12.78
CA GLY A 26 -0.35 -3.40 -13.58
C GLY A 26 0.51 -3.96 -14.72
N LEU A 27 -0.09 -4.74 -15.62
CA LEU A 27 0.62 -5.28 -16.79
C LEU A 27 1.23 -4.11 -17.60
N GLY A 28 2.53 -4.18 -17.90
CA GLY A 28 3.25 -3.09 -18.57
C GLY A 28 3.26 -1.74 -17.82
N ASN A 29 3.00 -1.73 -16.50
CA ASN A 29 2.86 -0.53 -15.67
C ASN A 29 1.73 0.43 -16.06
N THR A 30 0.80 -0.01 -16.92
CA THR A 30 -0.28 0.84 -17.45
C THR A 30 -1.68 0.23 -17.29
N LEU A 31 -1.79 -1.10 -17.22
CA LEU A 31 -3.08 -1.80 -17.26
C LEU A 31 -3.39 -2.58 -15.98
N GLY A 32 -4.50 -2.24 -15.31
CA GLY A 32 -5.02 -2.97 -14.14
C GLY A 32 -5.28 -2.08 -12.92
N ASN A 33 -5.72 -2.71 -11.82
CA ASN A 33 -6.11 -2.03 -10.57
C ASN A 33 -5.05 -2.09 -9.46
N LYS A 34 -3.80 -2.41 -9.80
CA LYS A 34 -2.67 -2.58 -8.89
C LYS A 34 -1.75 -1.35 -8.92
N GLY A 35 -1.21 -0.98 -7.76
CA GLY A 35 -0.41 0.23 -7.63
C GLY A 35 -0.32 0.74 -6.20
N ALA A 36 0.05 2.01 -6.05
CA ALA A 36 -0.02 2.76 -4.80
C ALA A 36 -0.61 4.16 -4.99
N VAL A 37 -1.18 4.69 -3.91
CA VAL A 37 -1.48 6.12 -3.72
C VAL A 37 -0.76 6.59 -2.47
N GLY A 38 -0.28 7.83 -2.48
CA GLY A 38 0.41 8.43 -1.35
C GLY A 38 -0.08 9.82 -1.01
N VAL A 39 0.03 10.18 0.27
CA VAL A 39 -0.18 11.52 0.81
C VAL A 39 1.01 11.86 1.69
N SER A 40 1.56 13.06 1.57
CA SER A 40 2.56 13.58 2.50
C SER A 40 2.22 14.99 2.94
N PHE A 41 2.75 15.39 4.10
CA PHE A 41 2.67 16.74 4.62
C PHE A 41 3.77 16.97 5.66
N LEU A 42 4.02 18.24 5.99
CA LEU A 42 4.72 18.63 7.20
C LEU A 42 3.72 18.88 8.33
N PHE A 43 4.02 18.38 9.51
CA PHE A 43 3.41 18.81 10.76
C PHE A 43 4.46 19.58 11.54
N ASN A 44 4.29 20.91 11.65
CA ASN A 44 5.37 21.81 12.03
C ASN A 44 6.62 21.56 11.15
N SER A 45 7.72 21.10 11.73
CA SER A 45 8.97 20.75 11.03
C SER A 45 9.14 19.26 10.77
N THR A 46 8.20 18.41 11.19
CA THR A 46 8.29 16.95 11.02
C THR A 46 7.58 16.51 9.74
N SER A 47 8.29 15.77 8.88
CA SER A 47 7.73 15.29 7.61
C SER A 47 7.11 13.90 7.73
N PHE A 48 5.88 13.78 7.24
CA PHE A 48 5.11 12.54 7.24
C PHE A 48 4.78 12.11 5.81
N GLY A 49 5.01 10.83 5.52
CA GLY A 49 4.57 10.18 4.29
C GLY A 49 3.67 8.98 4.60
N PHE A 50 2.57 8.85 3.86
CA PHE A 50 1.64 7.73 3.94
C PHE A 50 1.48 7.12 2.55
N VAL A 51 1.71 5.82 2.43
CA VAL A 51 1.57 5.06 1.18
C VAL A 51 0.58 3.92 1.40
N ASN A 52 -0.53 3.91 0.66
CA ASN A 52 -1.44 2.79 0.59
C ASN A 52 -1.25 2.08 -0.76
N CYS A 53 -1.00 0.77 -0.74
CA CYS A 53 -0.81 -0.02 -1.95
C CYS A 53 -1.74 -1.22 -2.05
N HIS A 54 -1.93 -1.70 -3.29
CA HIS A 54 -2.62 -2.94 -3.60
C HIS A 54 -1.73 -3.69 -4.60
N LEU A 55 -0.98 -4.68 -4.10
CA LEU A 55 0.02 -5.41 -4.88
C LEU A 55 -0.58 -6.64 -5.57
N THR A 56 0.17 -7.25 -6.48
CA THR A 56 -0.28 -8.41 -7.25
C THR A 56 -0.72 -9.58 -6.35
N SER A 57 -1.92 -10.09 -6.58
CA SER A 57 -2.52 -11.25 -5.91
C SER A 57 -2.07 -12.59 -6.52
N GLY A 58 -2.26 -13.69 -5.78
CA GLY A 58 -1.83 -15.05 -6.15
C GLY A 58 -0.67 -15.51 -5.27
N SER A 59 -0.75 -16.71 -4.68
CA SER A 59 0.27 -17.20 -3.73
C SER A 59 1.65 -17.28 -4.39
N GLU A 60 1.70 -17.73 -5.63
CA GLU A 60 2.89 -17.94 -6.46
C GLU A 60 3.59 -16.65 -6.92
N LYS A 61 2.95 -15.47 -6.75
CA LYS A 61 3.41 -14.20 -7.37
C LYS A 61 4.29 -13.33 -6.47
N VAL A 62 5.12 -13.94 -5.61
CA VAL A 62 6.03 -13.21 -4.70
C VAL A 62 6.96 -12.27 -5.46
N VAL A 63 7.63 -12.78 -6.51
CA VAL A 63 8.55 -11.98 -7.32
C VAL A 63 7.86 -10.76 -7.92
N ARG A 64 6.62 -10.90 -8.38
CA ARG A 64 5.85 -9.79 -8.95
C ARG A 64 5.47 -8.74 -7.89
N ARG A 65 5.16 -9.16 -6.65
CA ARG A 65 4.93 -8.22 -5.55
C ARG A 65 6.19 -7.44 -5.19
N ASN A 66 7.34 -8.10 -5.13
CA ASN A 66 8.63 -7.44 -4.89
C ASN A 66 8.92 -6.40 -6.00
N GLN A 67 8.66 -6.74 -7.27
CA GLN A 67 8.79 -5.79 -8.37
C GLN A 67 7.80 -4.63 -8.25
N ASN A 68 6.54 -4.90 -7.88
CA ASN A 68 5.57 -3.82 -7.63
C ASN A 68 6.05 -2.86 -6.54
N PHE A 69 6.61 -3.39 -5.45
CA PHE A 69 7.19 -2.58 -4.39
C PHE A 69 8.33 -1.70 -4.91
N ALA A 70 9.30 -2.29 -5.62
CA ALA A 70 10.43 -1.55 -6.18
C ALA A 70 9.98 -0.45 -7.16
N ASP A 71 8.99 -0.74 -8.01
CA ASP A 71 8.43 0.26 -8.92
C ASP A 71 7.74 1.41 -8.17
N ILE A 72 7.00 1.12 -7.10
CA ILE A 72 6.36 2.17 -6.28
C ILE A 72 7.43 3.01 -5.58
N VAL A 73 8.45 2.41 -4.96
CA VAL A 73 9.53 3.14 -4.28
C VAL A 73 10.21 4.10 -5.24
N ARG A 74 10.51 3.64 -6.46
CA ARG A 74 11.20 4.44 -7.48
C ARG A 74 10.34 5.53 -8.11
N LEU A 75 9.05 5.26 -8.36
CA LEU A 75 8.21 6.12 -9.19
C LEU A 75 7.24 7.02 -8.41
N LEU A 76 6.99 6.74 -7.13
CA LEU A 76 6.05 7.53 -6.33
C LEU A 76 6.68 8.88 -5.97
N SER A 77 6.33 9.92 -6.73
CA SER A 77 6.87 11.27 -6.52
C SER A 77 6.12 12.00 -5.40
N LEU A 78 6.50 11.70 -4.16
CA LEU A 78 5.91 12.26 -2.94
C LEU A 78 6.96 13.06 -2.14
N GLY A 79 6.53 14.07 -1.39
CA GLY A 79 7.39 14.88 -0.53
C GLY A 79 8.13 16.02 -1.24
N ASP A 80 9.22 16.49 -0.62
CA ASP A 80 10.02 17.61 -1.10
C ASP A 80 10.77 17.26 -2.41
N ARG A 81 10.60 18.09 -3.43
CA ARG A 81 11.25 17.94 -4.74
C ARG A 81 12.75 18.22 -4.68
N GLN A 82 13.22 18.99 -3.70
CA GLN A 82 14.66 19.21 -3.50
C GLN A 82 15.38 17.90 -3.12
N LEU A 83 14.67 16.95 -2.54
CA LEU A 83 15.16 15.61 -2.21
C LEU A 83 14.97 14.60 -3.36
N SER A 84 14.92 15.08 -4.61
CA SER A 84 14.68 14.23 -5.79
C SER A 84 15.71 13.11 -5.99
N ALA A 85 16.93 13.27 -5.47
CA ALA A 85 17.97 12.24 -5.48
C ALA A 85 17.66 11.04 -4.55
N PHE A 86 16.77 11.21 -3.57
CA PHE A 86 16.34 10.18 -2.64
C PHE A 86 15.01 9.60 -3.09
N ASP A 87 14.77 8.30 -2.88
CA ASP A 87 13.43 7.72 -3.04
C ASP A 87 12.56 7.99 -1.80
N VAL A 88 11.29 7.58 -1.85
CA VAL A 88 10.32 7.84 -0.78
C VAL A 88 10.74 7.28 0.59
N SER A 89 11.61 6.26 0.65
CA SER A 89 12.07 5.66 1.90
C SER A 89 12.94 6.58 2.76
N LEU A 90 13.56 7.60 2.14
CA LEU A 90 14.50 8.51 2.81
C LEU A 90 14.02 9.98 2.84
N ARG A 91 12.86 10.29 2.25
CA ARG A 91 12.35 11.69 2.15
C ARG A 91 11.60 12.20 3.37
N PHE A 92 11.21 11.31 4.30
CA PHE A 92 10.32 11.66 5.40
C PHE A 92 10.95 11.30 6.75
N THR A 93 10.63 12.08 7.78
CA THR A 93 10.97 11.72 9.17
C THR A 93 10.25 10.44 9.56
N HIS A 94 8.97 10.32 9.14
CA HIS A 94 8.17 9.12 9.31
C HIS A 94 7.48 8.74 8.00
N LEU A 95 7.75 7.52 7.54
CA LEU A 95 7.05 6.90 6.41
C LEU A 95 6.20 5.73 6.90
N PHE A 96 4.90 5.78 6.63
CA PHE A 96 3.97 4.69 6.85
C PHE A 96 3.64 4.03 5.52
N TRP A 97 3.88 2.73 5.42
CA TRP A 97 3.54 1.94 4.24
C TRP A 97 2.54 0.85 4.60
N CYS A 98 1.37 0.86 3.97
CA CYS A 98 0.27 -0.04 4.28
C CYS A 98 -0.54 -0.44 3.04
N GLY A 99 -1.57 -1.25 3.25
CA GLY A 99 -2.52 -1.68 2.22
C GLY A 99 -2.59 -3.19 2.05
N ASP A 100 -3.19 -3.65 0.95
CA ASP A 100 -3.25 -5.06 0.59
C ASP A 100 -1.95 -5.48 -0.12
N LEU A 101 -0.97 -5.86 0.68
CA LEU A 101 0.33 -6.32 0.20
C LEU A 101 0.25 -7.67 -0.53
N ASN A 102 -0.84 -8.43 -0.33
CA ASN A 102 -1.09 -9.72 -0.99
C ASN A 102 -0.03 -10.83 -0.80
N TYR A 103 0.93 -10.70 0.13
CA TYR A 103 1.78 -11.84 0.53
C TYR A 103 0.94 -12.91 1.23
N ARG A 104 1.29 -14.18 1.00
CA ARG A 104 0.56 -15.34 1.52
C ARG A 104 1.52 -16.21 2.31
N LEU A 105 0.99 -16.95 3.27
CA LEU A 105 1.72 -18.03 3.92
C LEU A 105 1.94 -19.14 2.89
N ASP A 106 3.20 -19.53 2.72
CA ASP A 106 3.57 -20.67 1.88
C ASP A 106 3.57 -21.93 2.73
N LEU A 107 2.36 -22.40 3.02
CA LEU A 107 2.10 -23.58 3.83
C LEU A 107 1.18 -24.50 3.05
N ASP A 108 1.47 -25.79 3.06
CA ASP A 108 0.54 -26.79 2.57
C ASP A 108 -0.75 -26.67 3.39
N VAL A 109 -1.85 -26.42 2.70
CA VAL A 109 -3.17 -26.52 3.30
C VAL A 109 -3.38 -28.01 3.59
N GLN A 110 -3.04 -28.46 4.80
CA GLN A 110 -3.56 -29.72 5.29
C GLN A 110 -5.08 -29.59 5.28
N VAL A 111 -5.72 -30.17 4.26
CA VAL A 111 -7.16 -30.28 4.16
C VAL A 111 -7.62 -31.18 5.29
N ARG A 112 -7.78 -30.63 6.50
CA ARG A 112 -8.77 -31.15 7.43
C ARG A 112 -10.11 -30.84 6.79
N GLN A 113 -10.59 -31.83 6.05
CA GLN A 113 -11.92 -31.91 5.47
C GLN A 113 -12.94 -31.19 6.37
N THR A 114 -13.33 -29.97 6.00
CA THR A 114 -14.52 -29.32 6.55
C THR A 114 -15.76 -29.94 5.90
N ARG A 115 -15.82 -31.28 5.88
CA ARG A 115 -17.01 -32.07 5.53
C ARG A 115 -18.03 -32.07 6.67
N LEU A 116 -17.73 -31.38 7.78
CA LEU A 116 -18.53 -31.38 9.01
C LEU A 116 -19.56 -30.24 9.13
N LEU A 117 -19.80 -29.41 8.10
CA LEU A 117 -20.82 -28.35 8.18
C LEU A 117 -21.89 -28.37 7.08
N PHE A 118 -21.88 -29.33 6.14
CA PHE A 118 -22.95 -29.46 5.14
C PHE A 118 -23.68 -30.81 5.14
N ASP A 119 -23.28 -31.80 5.95
CA ASP A 119 -24.10 -32.99 6.21
C ASP A 119 -25.14 -32.70 7.31
N CYS A 120 -26.01 -31.72 7.07
CA CYS A 120 -27.34 -31.75 7.70
C CYS A 120 -28.16 -32.76 6.88
N ALA A 121 -28.11 -34.02 7.31
CA ALA A 121 -28.85 -35.14 6.76
C ALA A 121 -30.36 -34.80 6.57
N PRO A 122 -31.03 -35.43 5.58
CA PRO A 122 -32.44 -35.18 5.31
C PRO A 122 -33.27 -35.67 6.50
N ARG A 123 -34.15 -34.82 7.03
CA ARG A 123 -35.19 -35.23 7.97
C ARG A 123 -36.55 -35.12 7.30
N LYS A 124 -37.01 -36.29 6.83
CA LYS A 124 -38.36 -36.74 6.49
C LYS A 124 -39.21 -35.87 5.56
#